data_AF-A0A7W9T3Q1-F1
#
_entry.id   AF-A0A7W9T3Q1-F1
#
_cell.length_a   1.000
_cell.length_b   1.000
_cell.length_c   1.000
_cell.angle_alpha   90.00
_cell.angle_beta   90.00
_cell.angle_gamma   90.00
#
_symmetry.space_group_name_H-M   'P 1'
#
loop_
_entity.id
_entity.type
_entity.pdbx_description
1 polymer ?
#
loop_
_entity_poly.entity_id
_entity_poly.type
_entity_poly.pdbx_seq_one_letter_code
_entity_poly.pdbx_strand_id
1 'polypeptide(L)' 'MKNDPKYGPAAQTPQQRAYVLAQMQAVRPDLYKKATGHIAQLYRRYIDGELSWEDVCALREAPSQP' A
#
# COMPACT_ATOMS: atom_id res chain seq x y z
N MET A 1 9.30 -13.33 16.65
CA MET A 1 9.78 -12.17 15.87
C MET A 1 9.46 -10.92 16.67
N LYS A 2 10.47 -10.17 17.12
CA LYS A 2 10.24 -8.94 17.89
C LYS A 2 9.68 -7.90 16.92
N ASN A 3 8.45 -7.46 17.14
CA ASN A 3 7.92 -6.24 16.53
C ASN A 3 8.69 -5.07 17.12
N ASP A 4 9.87 -4.80 16.55
CA ASP A 4 10.61 -3.56 16.80
C ASP A 4 9.73 -2.42 16.28
N PRO A 5 9.22 -1.53 17.15
CA PRO A 5 8.31 -0.47 16.73
C PRO A 5 8.95 0.49 15.74
N LYS A 6 10.30 0.51 15.65
CA LYS A 6 11.10 1.23 14.63
C LYS A 6 11.03 0.64 13.21
N TYR A 7 10.53 -0.58 13.04
CA TYR A 7 10.40 -1.25 11.74
C TYR A 7 8.99 -1.79 11.46
N GLY A 8 8.02 -1.46 12.32
CA GLY A 8 6.61 -1.72 12.02
C GLY A 8 6.06 -0.72 10.99
N PRO A 9 4.89 -0.98 10.38
CA PRO A 9 4.23 -0.02 9.50
C PRO A 9 4.08 1.35 10.18
N ALA A 10 3.85 1.38 11.50
CA ALA A 10 3.78 2.61 12.30
C ALA A 10 5.09 3.43 12.41
N ALA A 11 6.25 2.88 12.03
CA ALA A 11 7.52 3.61 11.99
C ALA A 11 7.86 4.21 10.63
N GLN A 12 7.21 3.76 9.56
CA GLN A 12 7.43 4.32 8.23
C GLN A 12 6.67 5.62 8.08
N THR A 13 7.39 6.70 7.78
CA THR A 13 6.76 7.99 7.44
C THR A 13 5.99 7.87 6.12
N PRO A 14 5.00 8.74 5.87
CA PRO A 14 4.29 8.76 4.60
C PRO A 14 5.21 8.84 3.37
N GLN A 15 6.32 9.58 3.48
CA GLN A 15 7.33 9.70 2.43
C GLN A 15 8.04 8.37 2.15
N GLN A 16 8.37 7.60 3.18
CA GLN A 16 8.98 6.28 3.02
C GLN A 16 8.00 5.29 2.39
N ARG A 17 6.73 5.31 2.81
CA ARG A 17 5.68 4.46 2.23
C ARG A 17 5.43 4.80 0.76
N ALA A 18 5.42 6.09 0.40
CA ALA A 18 5.30 6.55 -0.98
C ALA A 18 6.50 6.08 -1.84
N TYR A 19 7.71 6.14 -1.28
CA TYR A 19 8.91 5.65 -1.96
C TYR A 19 8.85 4.14 -2.22
N VAL A 20 8.46 3.34 -1.22
CA VAL A 20 8.28 1.89 -1.38
C VAL A 20 7.23 1.59 -2.44
N LEU A 21 6.08 2.28 -2.41
CA LEU A 21 5.03 2.12 -3.41
C LEU A 21 5.55 2.44 -4.83
N ALA A 22 6.32 3.51 -5.00
CA ALA A 22 6.91 3.88 -6.28
C ALA A 22 7.88 2.80 -6.79
N GLN A 23 8.70 2.22 -5.90
CA GLN A 23 9.58 1.10 -6.28
C GLN A 23 8.77 -0.14 -6.70
N MET A 24 7.70 -0.48 -5.99
CA MET A 24 6.84 -1.61 -6.35
C MET A 24 6.15 -1.39 -7.70
N GLN A 25 5.70 -0.17 -7.98
CA GLN A 25 5.14 0.23 -9.27
C GLN A 25 6.17 0.13 -10.40
N ALA A 26 7.40 0.55 -10.15
CA ALA A 26 8.49 0.47 -11.13
C ALA A 26 8.87 -0.98 -11.47
N VAL A 27 8.81 -1.91 -10.51
CA VAL A 27 9.15 -3.32 -10.71
C VAL A 27 8.04 -4.09 -11.45
N ARG A 28 6.76 -3.74 -11.24
CA ARG A 28 5.63 -4.43 -11.91
C ARG A 28 4.63 -3.44 -12.51
N PRO A 29 5.04 -2.61 -13.50
CA PRO A 29 4.21 -1.54 -14.03
C PRO A 29 2.86 -2.03 -14.57
N ASP A 30 2.80 -3.24 -15.14
CA ASP A 30 1.57 -3.83 -15.68
C ASP A 30 0.49 -4.10 -14.63
N LEU A 31 0.90 -4.42 -13.39
CA LEU A 31 -0.01 -4.67 -12.27
C LEU A 31 -0.67 -3.38 -11.78
N TYR A 32 0.08 -2.27 -11.88
CA TYR A 32 -0.34 -0.95 -11.38
C TYR A 32 -0.93 -0.04 -12.47
N LYS A 33 -0.72 -0.36 -13.75
CA LYS A 33 -1.30 0.35 -14.91
C LYS A 33 -2.83 0.34 -14.94
N LYS A 34 -3.44 -0.67 -14.30
CA LYS A 34 -4.89 -0.83 -14.16
C LYS A 34 -5.41 -0.43 -12.77
N ALA A 35 -4.67 0.41 -12.04
CA ALA A 35 -5.16 0.93 -10.77
C ALA A 35 -6.40 1.81 -11.02
N THR A 36 -7.59 1.20 -10.90
CA THR A 36 -8.87 1.90 -10.87
C THR A 36 -8.85 2.95 -9.77
N GLY A 37 -9.69 4.00 -9.84
CA GLY A 37 -9.75 5.04 -8.81
C GLY A 37 -9.86 4.50 -7.36
N HIS A 38 -10.50 3.34 -7.20
CA HIS A 38 -10.53 2.59 -5.94
C HIS A 38 -9.13 2.17 -5.44
N ILE A 39 -8.30 1.57 -6.29
CA ILE A 39 -6.93 1.13 -5.94
C ILE A 39 -6.04 2.33 -5.63
N ALA A 40 -6.19 3.44 -6.37
CA ALA A 40 -5.46 4.68 -6.07
C ALA A 40 -5.82 5.23 -4.67
N GLN A 41 -7.10 5.10 -4.26
CA GLN A 41 -7.54 5.49 -2.93
C GLN A 41 -6.93 4.60 -1.83
N LEU A 42 -6.81 3.29 -2.06
CA LEU A 42 -6.14 2.37 -1.14
C LEU A 42 -4.66 2.74 -0.94
N TYR A 43 -3.94 3.07 -2.02
CA TYR A 43 -2.55 3.51 -1.93
C TYR A 43 -2.38 4.80 -1.15
N ARG A 44 -3.32 5.75 -1.29
CA ARG A 44 -3.30 6.99 -0.53
C ARG A 44 -3.48 6.74 0.97
N ARG A 45 -4.42 5.87 1.35
CA ARG A 45 -4.63 5.45 2.75
C ARG A 45 -3.42 4.70 3.32
N TYR A 46 -2.75 3.88 2.50
CA TYR A 46 -1.49 3.26 2.90
C TYR A 46 -0.38 4.28 3.12
N ILE A 47 -0.22 5.27 2.24
CA ILE A 47 0.78 6.34 2.42
C ILE A 47 0.51 7.12 3.71
N ASP A 48 -0.75 7.45 3.99
CA ASP A 48 -1.12 8.29 5.13
C ASP A 48 -0.91 7.61 6.49
N GLY A 49 -0.82 6.27 6.50
CA GLY A 49 -0.70 5.52 7.75
C GLY A 49 -1.95 4.72 8.09
N GLU A 50 -3.08 5.03 7.45
CA GLU A 50 -4.41 4.49 7.75
C GLU A 50 -4.54 2.98 7.45
N LEU A 51 -3.80 2.47 6.47
CA LEU A 51 -3.77 1.05 6.11
C LEU A 51 -2.36 0.48 6.17
N SER A 52 -2.26 -0.81 6.53
CA SER A 52 -1.06 -1.59 6.28
C SER A 52 -1.00 -2.06 4.83
N TRP A 53 0.18 -2.53 4.38
CA TRP A 53 0.29 -3.09 3.03
C TRP A 53 -0.54 -4.39 2.87
N GLU A 54 -0.67 -5.16 3.94
CA GLU A 54 -1.51 -6.37 3.98
C GLU A 54 -2.99 -6.02 3.78
N ASP A 55 -3.48 -4.94 4.41
CA ASP A 55 -4.85 -4.45 4.20
C ASP A 55 -5.07 -3.98 2.76
N VAL A 56 -4.08 -3.31 2.16
CA VAL A 56 -4.15 -2.91 0.75
C VAL A 56 -4.26 -4.12 -0.17
N CYS A 57 -3.47 -5.17 0.07
CA CYS A 57 -3.56 -6.41 -0.70
C CYS A 57 -4.94 -7.06 -0.53
N ALA A 58 -5.41 -7.22 0.71
CA ALA A 58 -6.71 -7.81 1.00
C ALA A 58 -7.86 -7.04 0.35
N LEU A 59 -7.86 -5.70 0.41
CA LEU A 59 -8.88 -4.83 -0.20
C LEU A 59 -8.78 -4.80 -1.73
N ARG A 60 -7.59 -5.01 -2.30
CA ARG A 60 -7.40 -5.08 -3.76
C ARG A 60 -7.85 -6.42 -4.33
N GLU A 61 -7.72 -7.49 -3.55
CA GLU A 61 -8.14 -8.85 -3.91
C GLU A 61 -9.61 -9.11 -3.57
N ALA A 62 -10.18 -8.34 -2.63
CA ALA A 62 -11.60 -8.35 -2.37
C ALA A 62 -12.35 -7.97 -3.67
N PRO A 63 -13.21 -8.85 -4.21
CA PRO A 63 -14.04 -8.49 -5.34
C PRO A 63 -14.87 -7.28 -4.92
N SER A 64 -14.81 -6.20 -5.69
CA SER A 64 -15.63 -5.01 -5.44
C SER A 64 -17.06 -5.48 -5.21
N GLN A 65 -17.49 -5.41 -3.95
CA GLN A 65 -18.75 -5.99 -3.53
C GLN A 65 -19.87 -5.27 -4.30
N PRO A 66 -20.82 -6.01 -4.92
CA PRO A 66 -21.89 -5.44 -5.72
C PRO A 66 -22.79 -4.47 -4.94
#